data_AF-A0A953W8J9-F1
#
_entry.id   AF-A0A953W8J9-F1
#
_cell.length_a   1.000
_cell.length_b   1.000
_cell.length_c   1.000
_cell.angle_alpha   90.00
_cell.angle_beta   90.00
_cell.angle_gamma   90.00
#
_symmetry.space_group_name_H-M   'P 1'
#
loop_
_entity.id
_entity.type
_entity.pdbx_description
1 polymer ?
#
loop_
_entity_poly.entity_id
_entity_poly.type
_entity_poly.pdbx_seq_one_letter_code
_entity_poly.pdbx_strand_id
1 'polypeptide(L)'
;MRELCESDLGLVNDVILRSLRSQAPIIADIAGHLITAGGKRLRPMLTLSAARLFGYEGDHHLKLAAAVELIHGATLLHDDVV
;
A
#
# COMPACT_ATOMS: atom_id res chain seq x y z
N MET A 1 -5.62 -16.21 3.10
CA MET A 1 -4.60 -15.13 3.10
C MET A 1 -5.24 -13.75 3.27
N ARG A 2 -6.24 -13.37 2.46
CA ARG A 2 -6.93 -12.08 2.60
C ARG A 2 -7.59 -11.87 3.97
N GLU A 3 -8.35 -12.85 4.47
CA GLU A 3 -8.98 -12.80 5.80
C GLU A 3 -7.95 -12.61 6.94
N LEU A 4 -6.75 -13.18 6.81
CA LEU A 4 -5.69 -13.07 7.81
C LEU A 4 -5.06 -11.67 7.87
N CYS A 5 -5.15 -10.89 6.78
CA CYS A 5 -4.52 -9.59 6.64
C CYS A 5 -5.54 -8.45 6.60
N GLU A 6 -6.83 -8.71 6.75
CA GLU A 6 -7.88 -7.73 6.48
C GLU A 6 -7.81 -6.52 7.42
N SER A 7 -7.57 -6.76 8.71
CA SER A 7 -7.32 -5.70 9.70
C SER A 7 -6.13 -4.82 9.32
N ASP A 8 -5.02 -5.45 8.93
CA ASP A 8 -3.75 -4.78 8.67
C ASP A 8 -3.78 -4.03 7.34
N LEU A 9 -4.52 -4.54 6.34
CA LEU A 9 -4.74 -3.88 5.06
C LEU A 9 -5.46 -2.54 5.21
N GLY A 10 -6.41 -2.44 6.15
CA GLY A 10 -7.02 -1.16 6.51
C GLY A 10 -5.98 -0.15 7.02
N LEU A 11 -5.12 -0.58 7.94
CA LEU A 11 -4.05 0.25 8.49
C LEU A 11 -3.01 0.63 7.43
N VAL A 12 -2.69 -0.27 6.50
CA VAL A 12 -1.80 0.02 5.36
C VAL A 12 -2.41 1.10 4.48
N ASN A 13 -3.70 1.05 4.17
CA ASN A 13 -4.37 2.09 3.40
C ASN A 13 -4.28 3.45 4.11
N ASP A 14 -4.46 3.49 5.43
CA ASP A 14 -4.30 4.72 6.21
C ASP A 14 -2.88 5.26 6.17
N VAL A 15 -1.86 4.39 6.16
CA VAL A 15 -0.46 4.80 5.99
C VAL A 15 -0.23 5.37 4.59
N ILE A 16 -0.73 4.72 3.54
CA ILE A 16 -0.63 5.21 2.15
C ILE A 16 -1.27 6.60 2.03
N LEU A 17 -2.52 6.75 2.49
CA LEU A 17 -3.25 8.02 2.45
C LEU A 17 -2.54 9.14 3.21
N ARG A 18 -1.99 8.84 4.39
CA ARG A 18 -1.19 9.82 5.15
C ARG A 18 0.09 10.21 4.41
N SER A 19 0.74 9.26 3.75
CA SER A 19 1.99 9.47 3.01
C SER A 19 1.81 10.32 1.75
N LEU A 20 0.60 10.32 1.17
CA LEU A 20 0.27 11.07 -0.04
C LEU A 20 -0.40 12.43 0.23
N ARG A 21 -0.46 12.90 1.49
CA ARG A 21 -0.98 14.23 1.79
C ARG A 21 -0.06 15.31 1.20
N SER A 22 -0.53 15.99 0.16
CA SER A 22 0.19 17.07 -0.51
C SER A 22 -0.76 18.17 -0.99
N GLN A 23 -0.24 19.38 -1.13
CA GLN A 23 -0.95 20.50 -1.79
C GLN A 23 -0.92 20.39 -3.33
N ALA A 24 -0.06 19.52 -3.88
CA ALA A 24 0.05 19.32 -5.31
C ALA A 24 -1.13 18.44 -5.82
N PRO A 25 -1.95 18.94 -6.76
CA PRO A 25 -3.14 18.22 -7.26
C PRO A 25 -2.81 16.83 -7.83
N ILE A 26 -1.68 16.71 -8.53
CA ILE A 26 -1.26 15.45 -9.15
C ILE A 26 -1.01 14.33 -8.14
N ILE A 27 -0.63 14.66 -6.90
CA ILE A 27 -0.43 13.65 -5.85
C ILE A 27 -1.78 13.11 -5.34
N ALA A 28 -2.81 13.95 -5.32
CA ALA A 28 -4.17 13.51 -4.98
C ALA A 28 -4.75 12.55 -6.03
N ASP A 29 -4.47 12.79 -7.32
CA ASP A 29 -4.87 11.90 -8.40
C ASP A 29 -4.20 10.52 -8.25
N ILE A 30 -2.89 10.49 -7.95
CA ILE A 30 -2.14 9.26 -7.67
C ILE A 30 -2.77 8.49 -6.49
N ALA A 31 -3.13 9.19 -5.40
CA ALA A 31 -3.79 8.60 -4.25
C ALA A 31 -5.16 8.01 -4.62
N GLY A 32 -5.92 8.73 -5.45
CA GLY A 32 -7.19 8.27 -6.00
C GLY A 32 -7.03 6.97 -6.78
N HIS A 33 -6.14 6.96 -7.78
CA HIS A 33 -5.85 5.78 -8.60
C HIS A 33 -5.42 4.57 -7.77
N LEU A 34 -4.53 4.74 -6.79
CA LEU A 34 -4.07 3.67 -5.90
C LEU A 34 -5.19 3.03 -5.06
N ILE A 35 -6.24 3.79 -4.73
CA ILE A 35 -7.38 3.31 -3.94
C ILE A 35 -8.44 2.68 -4.83
N THR A 36 -8.77 3.32 -5.96
CA THR A 36 -9.84 2.88 -6.87
C THR A 36 -9.42 1.78 -7.83
N ALA A 37 -8.12 1.60 -8.10
CA ALA A 37 -7.64 0.56 -9.01
C ALA A 37 -8.01 -0.88 -8.58
N GLY A 38 -8.60 -1.09 -7.39
CA GLY A 38 -9.20 -2.38 -7.03
C GLY A 38 -8.20 -3.54 -7.13
N GLY A 39 -6.91 -3.26 -6.94
CA GLY A 39 -5.86 -4.24 -7.08
C GLY A 39 -6.03 -5.37 -6.07
N LYS A 40 -5.55 -6.57 -6.41
CA LYS A 40 -5.60 -7.75 -5.53
C LYS A 40 -4.80 -7.58 -4.21
N ARG A 41 -4.14 -6.42 -4.00
CA ARG A 41 -3.27 -6.06 -2.86
C ARG A 41 -2.27 -7.16 -2.51
N LEU A 42 -1.77 -7.88 -3.52
CA LEU A 42 -0.90 -9.04 -3.31
C LEU A 42 0.41 -8.64 -2.61
N ARG A 43 0.99 -7.49 -2.97
CA ARG A 43 2.28 -7.04 -2.42
C ARG A 43 2.18 -6.65 -0.93
N PRO A 44 1.18 -5.85 -0.49
CA PRO A 44 0.91 -5.65 0.93
C PRO A 44 0.67 -6.95 1.66
N MET A 45 -0.21 -7.82 1.17
CA MET A 45 -0.53 -9.08 1.85
C MET A 45 0.69 -9.98 2.02
N LEU A 46 1.58 -10.07 1.02
CA LEU A 46 2.83 -10.81 1.12
C LEU A 46 3.75 -10.23 2.20
N THR A 47 3.88 -8.91 2.26
CA THR A 47 4.71 -8.22 3.26
C THR A 47 4.18 -8.45 4.68
N LEU A 48 2.87 -8.28 4.88
CA LEU A 48 2.20 -8.49 6.16
C LEU A 48 2.30 -9.96 6.60
N SER A 49 2.06 -10.90 5.67
CA SER A 49 2.15 -12.33 5.94
C SER A 49 3.57 -12.76 6.29
N ALA A 50 4.59 -12.19 5.64
CA ALA A 50 5.99 -12.47 5.96
C ALA A 50 6.33 -12.00 7.39
N ALA A 51 5.93 -10.78 7.77
CA ALA A 51 6.15 -10.28 9.12
C ALA A 51 5.53 -11.20 10.18
N ARG A 52 4.28 -11.63 9.97
CA ARG A 52 3.58 -12.59 10.84
C ARG A 52 4.26 -13.96 10.87
N LEU A 53 4.67 -14.48 9.72
CA LEU A 53 5.36 -15.78 9.61
C LEU A 53 6.65 -15.85 10.44
N PHE A 54 7.36 -14.72 10.54
CA PHE A 54 8.59 -14.61 11.33
C PHE A 54 8.36 -14.07 12.76
N GLY A 55 7.11 -13.95 13.21
CA GLY A 55 6.77 -13.53 14.58
C GLY A 55 7.12 -12.08 14.90
N TYR A 56 7.08 -11.18 13.92
CA TYR A 56 7.32 -9.76 14.17
C TYR A 56 6.13 -9.11 14.88
N GLU A 57 6.38 -8.44 16.01
CA GLU A 57 5.34 -7.85 16.87
C GLU A 57 5.25 -6.31 16.81
N GLY A 58 6.15 -5.66 16.05
CA GLY A 58 6.15 -4.20 15.89
C GLY A 58 5.22 -3.70 14.78
N ASP A 59 5.24 -2.40 14.49
CA ASP A 59 4.36 -1.76 13.49
C ASP A 59 5.03 -1.46 12.14
N HIS A 60 6.35 -1.67 12.02
CA HIS A 60 7.09 -1.27 10.82
C HIS A 60 6.65 -2.02 9.55
N HIS A 61 6.09 -3.22 9.69
CA HIS A 61 5.55 -4.01 8.59
C HIS A 61 4.40 -3.29 7.86
N LEU A 62 3.64 -2.43 8.55
CA LEU A 62 2.60 -1.59 7.96
C LEU A 62 3.20 -0.50 7.05
N LYS A 63 4.25 0.17 7.52
CA LYS A 63 4.99 1.19 6.75
C LYS A 63 5.69 0.57 5.55
N LEU A 64 6.27 -0.60 5.73
CA LEU A 64 6.92 -1.34 4.64
C LEU A 64 5.91 -1.79 3.58
N ALA A 65 4.77 -2.36 3.99
CA ALA A 65 3.71 -2.77 3.07
C ALA A 65 3.16 -1.58 2.26
N ALA A 66 2.98 -0.42 2.92
CA ALA A 66 2.60 0.81 2.25
C ALA A 66 3.66 1.30 1.25
N ALA A 67 4.93 1.31 1.63
CA ALA A 67 6.03 1.72 0.75
C ALA A 67 6.13 0.84 -0.51
N VAL A 68 6.01 -0.48 -0.36
CA VAL A 68 6.02 -1.43 -1.48
C VAL A 68 4.86 -1.16 -2.45
N GLU A 69 3.66 -0.88 -1.92
CA GLU A 69 2.49 -0.58 -2.75
C GLU A 69 2.59 0.78 -3.43
N LEU A 70 3.17 1.79 -2.76
CA LEU A 70 3.43 3.10 -3.36
C LEU A 70 4.43 2.99 -4.53
N ILE A 71 5.51 2.23 -4.37
CA ILE A 71 6.48 1.98 -5.44
C ILE A 71 5.79 1.29 -6.63
N HIS A 72 4.96 0.28 -6.37
CA HIS A 72 4.19 -0.38 -7.42
C HIS A 72 3.21 0.56 -8.13
N GLY A 73 2.50 1.41 -7.39
CA GLY A 73 1.61 2.42 -7.97
C GLY A 73 2.37 3.42 -8.84
N ALA A 74 3.57 3.83 -8.43
CA ALA A 74 4.41 4.71 -9.22
C ALA A 74 4.88 4.06 -10.54
N THR A 75 5.20 2.75 -10.54
CA THR A 75 5.57 2.07 -11.80
C THR A 75 4.38 1.98 -12.75
N LEU A 76 3.18 1.66 -12.25
CA LEU A 76 1.97 1.63 -13.10
C LEU A 76 1.66 2.99 -13.73
N LEU A 77 1.75 4.06 -12.94
CA LEU A 77 1.53 5.41 -13.46
C LEU A 77 2.55 5.77 -14.55
N HIS A 78 3.82 5.39 -14.35
CA HIS A 78 4.85 5.60 -15.36
C HIS A 78 4.58 4.77 -16.62
N ASP A 79 4.13 3.52 -16.46
CA ASP A 79 3.76 2.64 -17.58
C ASP A 79 2.54 3.16 -18.37
N ASP A 80 1.62 3.88 -17.72
CA ASP A 80 0.42 4.46 -18.36
C ASP A 80 0.71 5.76 -19.14
N VAL A 81 1.84 6.43 -18.88
CA VAL A 81 2.21 7.71 -19.52
C VAL A 81 3.22 7.54 -20.66
N VAL A 82 3.97 6.44 -20.69
CA VAL A 82 4.94 6.09 -21.75
C VAL A 82 4.23 5.41 -22.93
#